data_AF-A0A7Y5W0U5-F1
#
_entry.id   AF-A0A7Y5W0U5-F1
#
_cell.length_a   1.000
_cell.length_b   1.000
_cell.length_c   1.000
_cell.angle_alpha   90.00
_cell.angle_beta   90.00
_cell.angle_gamma   90.00
#
_symmetry.space_group_name_H-M   'P 1'
#
loop_
_entity.id
_entity.type
_entity.pdbx_description
1 polymer ?
#
loop_
_entity_poly.entity_id
_entity_poly.type
_entity_poly.pdbx_seq_one_letter_code
_entity_poly.pdbx_strand_id
1 'polypeptide(L)'
;MPPAPASLHDLASHAEEARDPFAGRRQGETETPVVIQAADGVPVYLALTREDVAASARALASAWRTLGVRRGDSVLIYDYGASPLTLFASWCYVPHLEKGAADLLGAVPLCNDGLPEFASRALHVLRYLRPGVTIVDAANMPVFLRRVAEERAQISEWTRMLAVSPDEETLSPPQVAAWQRELGLPVRLLLRSGPAMFFAAECDEGALHAGPRYYRLEVVPQEGGEPAATGQGSLCITNRFLQGTRVERYLAHVHVAIEPRPCSCGRPGRPFRCLA
;
A
#
# COMPACT_ATOMS: atom_id res chain seq x y z
N MET A 1 2.54 3.49 -29.75
CA MET A 1 1.71 4.37 -28.90
C MET A 1 1.59 3.70 -27.54
N PRO A 2 1.79 4.42 -26.42
CA PRO A 2 1.58 3.84 -25.09
C PRO A 2 0.10 3.42 -24.92
N PRO A 3 -0.21 2.38 -24.13
CA PRO A 3 -1.59 1.96 -23.89
C PRO A 3 -2.39 3.09 -23.23
N ALA A 4 -3.70 3.14 -23.45
CA ALA A 4 -4.58 4.06 -22.76
C ALA A 4 -4.63 3.74 -21.25
N PRO A 5 -4.83 4.72 -20.36
CA PRO A 5 -5.04 4.44 -18.95
C PRO A 5 -6.28 3.57 -18.74
N ALA A 6 -6.21 2.63 -17.79
CA ALA A 6 -7.30 1.71 -17.45
C ALA A 6 -7.54 1.67 -15.94
N SER A 7 -8.78 1.84 -15.52
CA SER A 7 -9.24 1.74 -14.13
C SER A 7 -9.55 0.29 -13.73
N LEU A 8 -9.81 0.04 -12.45
CA LEU A 8 -10.31 -1.26 -11.99
C LEU A 8 -11.62 -1.67 -12.67
N HIS A 9 -12.50 -0.71 -12.96
CA HIS A 9 -13.74 -0.96 -13.69
C HIS A 9 -13.47 -1.46 -15.11
N ASP A 10 -12.54 -0.82 -15.82
CA ASP A 10 -12.16 -1.23 -17.17
C ASP A 10 -11.55 -2.65 -17.16
N LEU A 11 -10.71 -2.95 -16.17
CA LEU A 11 -10.12 -4.29 -15.99
C LEU A 11 -11.19 -5.34 -15.69
N ALA A 12 -12.17 -5.02 -14.84
CA ALA A 12 -13.26 -5.94 -14.50
C ALA A 12 -14.15 -6.24 -15.71
N SER A 13 -14.55 -5.20 -16.45
CA SER A 13 -15.34 -5.35 -17.68
C SER A 13 -14.60 -6.21 -18.71
N HIS A 14 -13.30 -5.93 -18.93
CA HIS A 14 -12.51 -6.74 -19.85
C HIS A 14 -12.35 -8.19 -19.40
N ALA A 15 -12.16 -8.43 -18.09
CA ALA A 15 -12.03 -9.79 -17.55
C ALA A 15 -13.31 -10.62 -17.78
N GLU A 16 -14.48 -10.00 -17.63
CA GLU A 16 -15.77 -10.63 -17.89
C GLU A 16 -15.97 -10.90 -19.39
N GLU A 17 -15.77 -9.90 -20.23
CA GLU A 17 -15.96 -10.00 -21.69
C GLU A 17 -15.02 -11.03 -22.33
N ALA A 18 -13.74 -11.00 -21.97
CA ALA A 18 -12.72 -11.89 -22.50
C ALA A 18 -12.71 -13.27 -21.82
N ARG A 19 -13.48 -13.44 -20.73
CA ARG A 19 -13.40 -14.60 -19.81
C ARG A 19 -11.96 -14.89 -19.36
N ASP A 20 -11.21 -13.82 -19.11
CA ASP A 20 -9.83 -13.87 -18.65
C ASP A 20 -9.71 -13.19 -17.28
N PRO A 21 -9.49 -13.94 -16.18
CA PRO A 21 -9.38 -13.37 -14.84
C PRO A 21 -8.19 -12.41 -14.68
N PHE A 22 -7.24 -12.38 -15.61
CA PHE A 22 -6.09 -11.47 -15.60
C PHE A 22 -6.34 -10.18 -16.39
N ALA A 23 -7.53 -10.03 -16.97
CA ALA A 23 -7.92 -8.89 -17.80
C ALA A 23 -6.93 -8.63 -18.97
N GLY A 24 -6.46 -9.68 -19.65
CA GLY A 24 -5.53 -9.59 -20.77
C GLY A 24 -4.10 -9.22 -20.39
N ARG A 25 -3.79 -9.09 -19.09
CA ARG A 25 -2.49 -8.58 -18.60
C ARG A 25 -1.45 -9.68 -18.38
N ARG A 26 -1.86 -10.95 -18.30
CA ARG A 26 -0.94 -12.08 -18.08
C ARG A 26 0.05 -12.20 -19.25
N GLN A 27 1.34 -12.34 -18.94
CA GLN A 27 2.39 -12.43 -19.97
C GLN A 27 2.84 -13.89 -20.21
N GLY A 28 2.47 -14.42 -21.38
CA GLY A 28 2.95 -15.70 -21.90
C GLY A 28 2.65 -16.90 -21.01
N GLU A 29 3.40 -17.99 -21.22
CA GLU A 29 3.30 -19.24 -20.45
C GLU A 29 4.20 -19.25 -19.21
N THR A 30 4.65 -18.08 -18.74
CA THR A 30 5.55 -17.97 -17.60
C THR A 30 4.95 -18.66 -16.37
N GLU A 31 5.75 -19.43 -15.65
CA GLU A 31 5.33 -20.07 -14.42
C GLU A 31 4.96 -19.00 -13.38
N THR A 32 3.69 -18.99 -12.96
CA THR A 32 3.16 -18.04 -11.99
C THR A 32 2.72 -18.79 -10.74
N PRO A 33 3.65 -19.10 -9.82
CA PRO A 33 3.35 -19.95 -8.68
C PRO A 33 2.46 -19.26 -7.63
N VAL A 34 2.27 -17.94 -7.73
CA VAL A 34 1.41 -17.17 -6.85
C VAL A 34 0.37 -16.43 -7.68
N VAL A 35 -0.89 -16.55 -7.28
CA VAL A 35 -2.00 -15.79 -7.82
C VAL A 35 -2.68 -15.08 -6.65
N ILE A 36 -2.91 -13.78 -6.80
CA ILE A 36 -3.62 -12.98 -5.81
C ILE A 36 -4.78 -12.23 -6.47
N GLN A 37 -5.82 -11.98 -5.70
CA GLN A 37 -6.91 -11.12 -6.14
C GLN A 37 -6.44 -9.66 -6.13
N ALA A 38 -6.75 -8.93 -7.20
CA ALA A 38 -6.31 -7.55 -7.39
C ALA A 38 -7.03 -6.59 -6.44
N ALA A 39 -8.31 -6.81 -6.18
CA ALA A 39 -9.12 -6.00 -5.28
C ALA A 39 -10.27 -6.84 -4.71
N ASP A 40 -10.73 -6.50 -3.51
CA ASP A 40 -11.85 -7.17 -2.87
C ASP A 40 -13.13 -7.09 -3.73
N GLY A 41 -13.89 -8.18 -3.78
CA GLY A 41 -15.14 -8.27 -4.54
C GLY A 41 -15.00 -8.21 -6.08
N VAL A 42 -13.80 -8.05 -6.64
CA VAL A 42 -13.59 -7.95 -8.10
C VAL A 42 -12.84 -9.19 -8.60
N PRO A 43 -13.35 -9.93 -9.61
CA PRO A 43 -12.73 -11.15 -10.11
C PRO A 43 -11.53 -10.88 -11.04
N VAL A 44 -10.73 -9.87 -10.72
CA VAL A 44 -9.48 -9.54 -11.40
C VAL A 44 -8.32 -10.05 -10.55
N TYR A 45 -7.37 -10.73 -11.16
CA TYR A 45 -6.25 -11.37 -10.48
C TYR A 45 -4.91 -10.89 -11.03
N LEU A 46 -3.87 -11.07 -10.23
CA LEU A 46 -2.47 -10.90 -10.62
C LEU A 46 -1.79 -12.27 -10.52
N ALA A 47 -1.25 -12.73 -11.65
CA ALA A 47 -0.34 -13.86 -11.70
C ALA A 47 1.09 -13.33 -11.48
N LEU A 48 1.79 -13.88 -10.49
CA LEU A 48 3.10 -13.43 -10.05
C LEU A 48 4.14 -14.54 -10.27
N THR A 49 5.25 -14.20 -10.90
CA THR A 49 6.45 -15.04 -10.95
C THR A 49 7.18 -15.03 -9.60
N ARG A 50 8.23 -15.85 -9.46
CA ARG A 50 9.09 -15.80 -8.26
C ARG A 50 9.80 -14.45 -8.13
N GLU A 51 10.24 -13.90 -9.24
CA GLU A 51 10.87 -12.59 -9.35
C GLU A 51 9.91 -11.47 -8.93
N ASP A 52 8.63 -11.57 -9.33
CA ASP A 52 7.57 -10.64 -8.96
C ASP A 52 7.36 -10.65 -7.44
N VAL A 53 7.23 -11.82 -6.84
CA VAL A 53 7.05 -11.99 -5.40
C VAL A 53 8.21 -11.36 -4.63
N ALA A 54 9.45 -11.62 -5.05
CA ALA A 54 10.62 -11.02 -4.43
C ALA A 54 10.70 -9.49 -4.66
N ALA A 55 10.29 -9.01 -5.83
CA ALA A 55 10.28 -7.58 -6.15
C ALA A 55 9.22 -6.82 -5.35
N SER A 56 8.03 -7.39 -5.16
CA SER A 56 6.96 -6.85 -4.31
C SER A 56 7.42 -6.67 -2.87
N ALA A 57 8.11 -7.65 -2.29
CA ALA A 57 8.71 -7.52 -0.95
C ALA A 57 9.75 -6.40 -0.88
N ARG A 58 10.59 -6.21 -1.91
CA ARG A 58 11.55 -5.10 -1.96
C ARG A 58 10.85 -3.73 -2.11
N ALA A 59 9.74 -3.67 -2.85
CA ALA A 59 8.93 -2.47 -3.00
C ALA A 59 8.27 -2.08 -1.66
N LEU A 60 7.65 -3.03 -0.98
CA LEU A 60 7.08 -2.85 0.35
C LEU A 60 8.15 -2.44 1.38
N ALA A 61 9.33 -3.09 1.37
CA ALA A 61 10.47 -2.69 2.22
C ALA A 61 10.92 -1.25 1.96
N SER A 62 10.83 -0.77 0.72
CA SER A 62 11.11 0.63 0.39
C SER A 62 10.09 1.57 1.03
N ALA A 63 8.80 1.22 1.00
CA ALA A 63 7.74 2.00 1.63
C ALA A 63 7.89 2.01 3.16
N TRP A 64 8.17 0.86 3.79
CA TRP A 64 8.42 0.75 5.22
C TRP A 64 9.64 1.55 5.69
N ARG A 65 10.72 1.58 4.88
CA ARG A 65 11.87 2.46 5.13
C ARG A 65 11.50 3.94 5.05
N THR A 66 10.53 4.30 4.21
CA THR A 66 9.99 5.66 4.16
C THR A 66 9.21 6.02 5.42
N LEU A 67 8.41 5.09 5.94
CA LEU A 67 7.74 5.21 7.24
C LEU A 67 8.70 5.25 8.44
N GLY A 68 9.99 4.96 8.23
CA GLY A 68 11.00 4.95 9.29
C GLY A 68 11.04 3.65 10.09
N VAL A 69 10.65 2.52 9.49
CA VAL A 69 10.96 1.18 10.03
C VAL A 69 12.47 0.96 9.98
N ARG A 70 13.02 0.46 11.08
CA ARG A 70 14.44 0.26 11.36
C ARG A 70 14.69 -1.21 11.69
N ARG A 71 15.97 -1.59 11.61
CA ARG A 71 16.42 -2.89 12.10
C ARG A 71 16.12 -3.02 13.59
N GLY A 72 15.59 -4.18 14.00
CA GLY A 72 15.21 -4.48 15.37
C GLY A 72 13.79 -4.05 15.75
N ASP A 73 13.09 -3.29 14.88
CA ASP A 73 11.69 -2.99 15.13
C ASP A 73 10.81 -4.24 14.98
N SER A 74 9.73 -4.30 15.75
CA SER A 74 8.56 -5.07 15.38
C SER A 74 7.51 -4.17 14.69
N VAL A 75 6.82 -4.72 13.70
CA VAL A 75 5.80 -4.04 12.89
C VAL A 75 4.49 -4.79 13.04
N LEU A 76 3.52 -4.22 13.76
CA LEU A 76 2.17 -4.78 13.83
C LEU A 76 1.43 -4.44 12.54
N ILE A 77 0.85 -5.45 11.92
CA ILE A 77 0.02 -5.33 10.73
C ILE A 77 -1.39 -5.74 11.12
N TYR A 78 -2.32 -4.77 11.14
CA TYR A 78 -3.74 -4.97 11.30
C TYR A 78 -4.45 -4.71 9.97
N ASP A 79 -4.38 -5.70 9.09
CA ASP A 79 -4.85 -5.65 7.70
C ASP A 79 -5.30 -7.05 7.27
N TYR A 80 -6.06 -7.13 6.18
CA TYR A 80 -6.56 -8.39 5.62
C TYR A 80 -5.39 -9.34 5.27
N GLY A 81 -5.52 -10.61 5.66
CA GLY A 81 -4.46 -11.60 5.50
C GLY A 81 -3.95 -11.77 4.05
N ALA A 82 -4.83 -11.61 3.06
CA ALA A 82 -4.47 -11.71 1.65
C ALA A 82 -4.10 -10.37 1.00
N SER A 83 -4.02 -9.27 1.76
CA SER A 83 -3.57 -8.00 1.21
C SER A 83 -2.10 -8.10 0.78
N PRO A 84 -1.67 -7.40 -0.30
CA PRO A 84 -0.25 -7.33 -0.67
C PRO A 84 0.65 -6.82 0.46
N LEU A 85 0.11 -5.98 1.34
CA LEU A 85 0.84 -5.46 2.49
C LEU A 85 1.17 -6.57 3.50
N THR A 86 0.22 -7.48 3.76
CA THR A 86 0.43 -8.63 4.64
C THR A 86 1.28 -9.70 3.95
N LEU A 87 0.91 -10.13 2.75
CA LEU A 87 1.55 -11.25 2.05
C LEU A 87 3.06 -11.06 1.85
N PHE A 88 3.50 -9.85 1.51
CA PHE A 88 4.91 -9.58 1.25
C PHE A 88 5.68 -9.08 2.47
N ALA A 89 5.04 -9.02 3.65
CA ALA A 89 5.71 -8.61 4.89
C ALA A 89 6.74 -9.63 5.37
N SER A 90 6.49 -10.93 5.15
CA SER A 90 7.32 -12.04 5.65
C SER A 90 7.34 -13.20 4.66
N TRP A 91 8.47 -13.90 4.59
CA TRP A 91 8.58 -15.15 3.82
C TRP A 91 7.59 -16.24 4.27
N CYS A 92 7.13 -16.19 5.53
CA CYS A 92 6.20 -17.20 6.05
C CYS A 92 4.74 -17.02 5.57
N TYR A 93 4.40 -15.90 4.91
CA TYR A 93 3.02 -15.61 4.50
C TYR A 93 2.72 -15.96 3.05
N VAL A 94 3.74 -16.06 2.19
CA VAL A 94 3.54 -16.34 0.76
C VAL A 94 4.59 -17.32 0.26
N PRO A 95 4.20 -18.38 -0.47
CA PRO A 95 5.16 -19.35 -0.98
C PRO A 95 6.13 -18.69 -1.96
N HIS A 96 7.31 -19.28 -2.09
CA HIS A 96 8.40 -18.83 -2.99
C HIS A 96 9.04 -17.48 -2.64
N LEU A 97 8.61 -16.81 -1.58
CA LEU A 97 9.31 -15.65 -1.05
C LEU A 97 10.43 -16.10 -0.10
N GLU A 98 11.67 -15.76 -0.40
CA GLU A 98 12.81 -16.07 0.49
C GLU A 98 12.95 -15.06 1.63
N LYS A 99 12.61 -13.79 1.37
CA LYS A 99 12.70 -12.67 2.32
C LYS A 99 11.60 -11.65 2.06
N GLY A 100 10.71 -11.49 3.03
CA GLY A 100 9.71 -10.43 3.04
C GLY A 100 10.29 -9.06 3.41
N ALA A 101 9.43 -8.05 3.40
CA ALA A 101 9.81 -6.68 3.70
C ALA A 101 10.44 -6.53 5.09
N ALA A 102 9.92 -7.25 6.09
CA ALA A 102 10.46 -7.28 7.43
C ALA A 102 11.88 -7.89 7.46
N ASP A 103 12.07 -9.03 6.80
CA ASP A 103 13.37 -9.71 6.70
C ASP A 103 14.43 -8.82 6.06
N LEU A 104 14.06 -8.13 4.97
CA LEU A 104 14.94 -7.20 4.24
C LEU A 104 15.35 -5.98 5.08
N LEU A 105 14.54 -5.58 6.06
CA LEU A 105 14.83 -4.48 6.97
C LEU A 105 15.43 -4.96 8.30
N GLY A 106 15.46 -6.27 8.55
CA GLY A 106 15.80 -6.83 9.85
C GLY A 106 14.80 -6.44 10.95
N ALA A 107 13.53 -6.33 10.58
CA ALA A 107 12.40 -6.10 11.47
C ALA A 107 11.62 -7.40 11.68
N VAL A 108 10.71 -7.42 12.66
CA VAL A 108 9.84 -8.57 12.99
C VAL A 108 8.38 -8.22 12.65
N PRO A 109 7.74 -8.89 11.68
CA PRO A 109 6.34 -8.65 11.39
C PRO A 109 5.47 -9.34 12.45
N LEU A 110 4.49 -8.63 13.00
CA LEU A 110 3.45 -9.17 13.87
C LEU A 110 2.14 -9.12 13.09
N CYS A 111 1.68 -10.27 12.59
CA CYS A 111 0.42 -10.33 11.86
C CYS A 111 -0.77 -10.39 12.82
N ASN A 112 -1.72 -9.48 12.61
CA ASN A 112 -3.03 -9.51 13.22
C ASN A 112 -4.05 -9.35 12.11
N ASP A 113 -4.81 -10.40 11.80
CA ASP A 113 -5.81 -10.33 10.73
C ASP A 113 -6.78 -9.16 10.93
N GLY A 114 -7.06 -8.46 9.83
CA GLY A 114 -7.80 -7.19 9.72
C GLY A 114 -9.30 -7.29 9.97
N LEU A 115 -9.77 -8.27 10.74
CA LEU A 115 -11.18 -8.43 11.02
C LEU A 115 -11.60 -7.55 12.21
N PRO A 116 -12.75 -6.84 12.14
CA PRO A 116 -13.22 -5.94 13.21
C PRO A 116 -13.19 -6.53 14.63
N GLU A 117 -13.52 -7.82 14.78
CA GLU A 117 -13.51 -8.56 16.04
C GLU A 117 -12.10 -8.73 16.64
N PHE A 118 -11.04 -8.61 15.82
CA PHE A 118 -9.66 -8.70 16.26
C PHE A 118 -9.03 -7.37 16.67
N ALA A 119 -9.80 -6.27 16.72
CA ALA A 119 -9.32 -4.99 17.25
C ALA A 119 -8.83 -5.10 18.72
N SER A 120 -9.52 -5.86 19.57
CA SER A 120 -9.04 -6.11 20.95
C SER A 120 -7.74 -6.90 20.99
N ARG A 121 -7.57 -7.86 20.06
CA ARG A 121 -6.32 -8.60 19.93
C ARG A 121 -5.18 -7.68 19.47
N ALA A 122 -5.45 -6.75 18.55
CA ALA A 122 -4.47 -5.74 18.14
C ALA A 122 -4.02 -4.87 19.34
N LEU A 123 -4.95 -4.38 20.17
CA LEU A 123 -4.58 -3.62 21.38
C LEU A 123 -3.82 -4.45 22.41
N HIS A 124 -4.17 -5.73 22.57
CA HIS A 124 -3.41 -6.66 23.38
C HIS A 124 -1.96 -6.77 22.86
N VAL A 125 -1.78 -7.03 21.57
CA VAL A 125 -0.45 -7.11 20.94
C VAL A 125 0.34 -5.82 21.15
N LEU A 126 -0.27 -4.65 20.95
CA LEU A 126 0.37 -3.37 21.24
C LEU A 126 0.90 -3.30 22.68
N ARG A 127 0.03 -3.58 23.66
CA ARG A 127 0.36 -3.47 25.10
C ARG A 127 1.53 -4.38 25.51
N TYR A 128 1.56 -5.61 25.00
CA TYR A 128 2.53 -6.62 25.42
C TYR A 128 3.81 -6.63 24.58
N LEU A 129 3.70 -6.52 23.25
CA LEU A 129 4.84 -6.63 22.34
C LEU A 129 5.45 -5.28 21.95
N ARG A 130 4.73 -4.17 22.22
CA ARG A 130 5.17 -2.78 22.02
C ARG A 130 5.86 -2.55 20.67
N PRO A 131 5.15 -2.79 19.56
CA PRO A 131 5.75 -2.68 18.25
C PRO A 131 6.24 -1.27 17.97
N GLY A 132 7.37 -1.20 17.27
CA GLY A 132 7.94 0.07 16.87
C GLY A 132 7.02 0.85 15.93
N VAL A 133 6.33 0.15 15.02
CA VAL A 133 5.36 0.71 14.08
C VAL A 133 4.10 -0.16 14.07
N THR A 134 2.94 0.48 13.99
CA THR A 134 1.67 -0.20 13.77
C THR A 134 1.08 0.25 12.45
N ILE A 135 0.67 -0.70 11.62
CA ILE A 135 -0.04 -0.45 10.36
C ILE A 135 -1.47 -0.91 10.54
N VAL A 136 -2.43 -0.03 10.23
CA VAL A 136 -3.86 -0.33 10.29
C VAL A 136 -4.47 -0.06 8.93
N ASP A 137 -5.21 -1.02 8.39
CA ASP A 137 -6.00 -0.81 7.18
C ASP A 137 -7.01 0.32 7.39
N ALA A 138 -7.18 1.20 6.39
CA ALA A 138 -8.02 2.38 6.54
C ALA A 138 -9.47 2.04 6.92
N ALA A 139 -10.02 0.96 6.34
CA ALA A 139 -11.37 0.47 6.63
C ALA A 139 -11.54 0.03 8.11
N ASN A 140 -10.43 -0.35 8.77
CA ASN A 140 -10.43 -0.77 10.17
C ASN A 140 -10.23 0.36 11.17
N MET A 141 -9.87 1.57 10.73
CA MET A 141 -9.63 2.71 11.62
C MET A 141 -10.83 3.05 12.52
N PRO A 142 -12.09 3.10 12.04
CA PRO A 142 -13.23 3.40 12.91
C PRO A 142 -13.41 2.40 14.07
N VAL A 143 -13.22 1.11 13.79
CA VAL A 143 -13.35 0.05 14.80
C VAL A 143 -12.15 0.06 15.75
N PHE A 144 -10.94 0.28 15.23
CA PHE A 144 -9.73 0.40 16.02
C PHE A 144 -9.83 1.56 17.02
N LEU A 145 -10.21 2.76 16.56
CA LEU A 145 -10.39 3.95 17.42
C LEU A 145 -11.46 3.74 18.48
N ARG A 146 -12.62 3.18 18.09
CA ARG A 146 -13.67 2.83 19.05
C ARG A 146 -13.12 1.93 20.16
N ARG A 147 -12.32 0.92 19.80
CA ARG A 147 -11.73 0.00 20.78
C ARG A 147 -10.69 0.69 21.68
N VAL A 148 -9.85 1.57 21.13
CA VAL A 148 -8.92 2.41 21.91
C VAL A 148 -9.67 3.23 22.95
N ALA A 149 -10.77 3.88 22.55
CA ALA A 149 -11.59 4.69 23.44
C ALA A 149 -12.28 3.86 24.53
N GLU A 150 -12.89 2.72 24.17
CA GLU A 150 -13.55 1.80 25.11
C GLU A 150 -12.57 1.25 26.17
N GLU A 151 -11.35 0.88 25.76
CA GLU A 151 -10.32 0.40 26.67
C GLU A 151 -9.54 1.52 27.38
N ARG A 152 -9.81 2.79 27.04
CA ARG A 152 -9.05 3.97 27.50
C ARG A 152 -7.54 3.79 27.28
N ALA A 153 -7.18 3.19 26.15
CA ALA A 153 -5.80 2.83 25.82
C ALA A 153 -4.98 4.07 25.38
N GLN A 154 -3.78 4.22 25.94
CA GLN A 154 -2.80 5.22 25.51
C GLN A 154 -1.79 4.57 24.57
N ILE A 155 -2.17 4.33 23.32
CA ILE A 155 -1.33 3.55 22.39
C ILE A 155 0.02 4.23 22.07
N SER A 156 0.14 5.54 22.28
CA SER A 156 1.40 6.28 22.17
C SER A 156 2.47 5.80 23.16
N GLU A 157 2.10 5.11 24.24
CA GLU A 157 3.05 4.46 25.16
C GLU A 157 3.59 3.12 24.62
N TRP A 158 2.94 2.54 23.60
CA TRP A 158 3.18 1.18 23.14
C TRP A 158 3.72 1.12 21.71
N THR A 159 3.46 2.13 20.89
CA THR A 159 4.01 2.25 19.54
C THR A 159 4.39 3.71 19.26
N ARG A 160 5.44 3.93 18.47
CA ARG A 160 5.93 5.30 18.20
C ARG A 160 5.20 5.98 17.04
N MET A 161 4.53 5.21 16.19
CA MET A 161 3.88 5.69 14.98
C MET A 161 2.80 4.70 14.54
N LEU A 162 1.71 5.25 13.99
CA LEU A 162 0.66 4.50 13.32
C LEU A 162 0.63 4.87 11.83
N ALA A 163 0.75 3.89 10.94
CA ALA A 163 0.52 4.07 9.52
C ALA A 163 -0.87 3.58 9.16
N VAL A 164 -1.68 4.43 8.52
CA VAL A 164 -2.97 4.05 7.96
C VAL A 164 -2.77 3.66 6.51
N SER A 165 -3.26 2.49 6.11
CA SER A 165 -3.09 1.96 4.76
C SER A 165 -4.39 1.94 3.96
N PRO A 166 -4.74 3.03 3.25
CA PRO A 166 -5.89 3.01 2.33
C PRO A 166 -5.55 2.25 1.03
N ASP A 167 -6.52 1.48 0.53
CA ASP A 167 -6.48 0.83 -0.79
C ASP A 167 -7.28 1.66 -1.79
N GLU A 168 -6.60 2.54 -2.51
CA GLU A 168 -7.22 3.52 -3.42
C GLU A 168 -8.29 4.43 -2.79
N GLU A 169 -8.34 4.51 -1.46
CA GLU A 169 -9.18 5.47 -0.74
C GLU A 169 -8.40 6.78 -0.52
N THR A 170 -9.07 7.90 -0.75
CA THR A 170 -8.53 9.22 -0.45
C THR A 170 -8.87 9.59 0.98
N LEU A 171 -7.85 9.61 1.85
CA LEU A 171 -7.97 10.10 3.22
C LEU A 171 -7.66 11.60 3.26
N SER A 172 -8.59 12.39 3.81
CA SER A 172 -8.41 13.83 3.87
C SER A 172 -7.34 14.22 4.92
N PRO A 173 -6.52 15.25 4.67
CA PRO A 173 -5.56 15.73 5.68
C PRO A 173 -6.20 16.08 7.04
N PRO A 174 -7.41 16.69 7.11
CA PRO A 174 -8.10 16.92 8.38
C PRO A 174 -8.45 15.64 9.15
N GLN A 175 -8.81 14.56 8.45
CA GLN A 175 -9.13 13.26 9.05
C GLN A 175 -7.89 12.63 9.68
N VAL A 176 -6.77 12.59 8.95
CA VAL A 176 -5.49 12.08 9.48
C VAL A 176 -5.02 12.90 10.68
N ALA A 177 -5.13 14.24 10.60
CA ALA A 177 -4.79 15.13 11.71
C ALA A 177 -5.70 14.95 12.93
N ALA A 178 -6.97 14.59 12.74
CA ALA A 178 -7.89 14.25 13.83
C ALA A 178 -7.43 12.99 14.56
N TRP A 179 -7.10 11.93 13.82
CA TRP A 179 -6.58 10.68 14.41
C TRP A 179 -5.27 10.89 15.16
N GLN A 180 -4.34 11.68 14.60
CA GLN A 180 -3.09 12.02 15.28
C GLN A 180 -3.33 12.71 16.63
N ARG A 181 -4.29 13.65 16.70
CA ARG A 181 -4.65 14.33 17.95
C ARG A 181 -5.31 13.39 18.95
N GLU A 182 -6.22 12.53 18.49
CA GLU A 182 -6.95 11.58 19.33
C GLU A 182 -6.01 10.53 19.94
N LEU A 183 -5.09 10.01 19.15
CA LEU A 183 -4.20 8.92 19.56
C LEU A 183 -2.90 9.40 20.23
N GLY A 184 -2.54 10.68 20.08
CA GLY A 184 -1.36 11.29 20.72
C GLY A 184 -0.01 10.77 20.20
N LEU A 185 0.04 10.29 18.95
CA LEU A 185 1.26 9.83 18.27
C LEU A 185 1.22 10.19 16.77
N PRO A 186 2.37 10.22 16.07
CA PRO A 186 2.40 10.41 14.62
C PRO A 186 1.50 9.43 13.88
N VAL A 187 0.62 9.94 13.02
CA VAL A 187 -0.18 9.15 12.08
C VAL A 187 0.24 9.48 10.65
N ARG A 188 0.51 8.45 9.84
CA ARG A 188 1.04 8.60 8.47
C ARG A 188 0.30 7.73 7.47
N LEU A 189 0.38 8.08 6.20
CA LEU A 189 -0.20 7.29 5.13
C LEU A 189 0.77 6.24 4.57
N LEU A 190 0.23 5.06 4.31
CA LEU A 190 0.81 4.00 3.46
C LEU A 190 -0.21 3.67 2.36
N LEU A 191 -0.27 4.53 1.34
CA LEU A 191 -1.16 4.35 0.20
C LEU A 191 -0.78 3.07 -0.57
N ARG A 192 -1.79 2.26 -0.86
CA ARG A 192 -1.66 1.07 -1.72
C ARG A 192 -2.70 1.06 -2.84
N SER A 193 -2.39 0.27 -3.85
CA SER A 193 -3.35 -0.18 -4.87
C SER A 193 -3.05 -1.64 -5.16
N GLY A 194 -4.01 -2.50 -4.81
CA GLY A 194 -3.94 -3.93 -5.12
C GLY A 194 -3.80 -4.20 -6.63
N PRO A 195 -4.64 -3.63 -7.51
CA PRO A 195 -4.60 -3.89 -8.95
C PRO A 195 -3.30 -3.47 -9.64
N ALA A 196 -2.58 -2.50 -9.07
CA ALA A 196 -1.29 -2.03 -9.57
C ALA A 196 -0.06 -2.59 -8.84
N MET A 197 -0.26 -3.40 -7.79
CA MET A 197 0.81 -3.84 -6.87
C MET A 197 1.66 -2.64 -6.41
N PHE A 198 0.97 -1.60 -5.93
CA PHE A 198 1.56 -0.29 -5.65
C PHE A 198 1.67 -0.02 -4.17
N PHE A 199 2.78 0.59 -3.75
CA PHE A 199 3.00 1.07 -2.40
C PHE A 199 3.66 2.46 -2.42
N ALA A 200 3.10 3.40 -1.68
CA ALA A 200 3.69 4.69 -1.40
C ALA A 200 3.50 5.06 0.07
N ALA A 201 4.56 5.56 0.69
CA ALA A 201 4.56 5.89 2.11
C ALA A 201 4.86 7.37 2.34
N GLU A 202 4.26 7.94 3.37
CA GLU A 202 4.46 9.31 3.79
C GLU A 202 5.78 9.45 4.57
N CYS A 203 6.58 10.45 4.21
CA CYS A 203 7.81 10.81 4.94
C CYS A 203 7.52 11.80 6.08
N ASP A 204 8.57 12.21 6.82
CA ASP A 204 8.45 13.17 7.93
C ASP A 204 7.93 14.55 7.49
N GLU A 205 8.06 14.90 6.20
CA GLU A 205 7.63 16.16 5.61
C GLU A 205 6.16 16.15 5.10
N GLY A 206 5.45 15.04 5.35
CA GLY A 206 4.06 14.86 4.95
C GLY A 206 3.84 14.62 3.46
N ALA A 207 4.86 14.13 2.74
CA ALA A 207 4.78 13.80 1.33
C ALA A 207 4.85 12.29 1.10
N LEU A 208 4.04 11.76 0.19
CA LEU A 208 4.08 10.37 -0.25
C LEU A 208 5.24 10.14 -1.22
N HIS A 209 5.93 9.02 -1.04
CA HIS A 209 6.99 8.55 -1.92
C HIS A 209 6.75 7.12 -2.35
N ALA A 210 6.78 6.91 -3.67
CA ALA A 210 6.91 5.60 -4.29
C ALA A 210 8.32 5.43 -4.84
N GLY A 211 8.91 4.24 -4.74
CA GLY A 211 10.26 4.00 -5.23
C GLY A 211 10.34 4.13 -6.77
N PRO A 212 11.11 5.06 -7.36
CA PRO A 212 11.13 5.29 -8.81
C PRO A 212 11.70 4.11 -9.61
N ARG A 213 12.42 3.20 -8.95
CA ARG A 213 12.85 1.92 -9.54
C ARG A 213 11.70 0.93 -9.76
N TYR A 214 10.60 1.08 -9.03
CA TYR A 214 9.45 0.18 -9.06
C TYR A 214 8.28 0.73 -9.86
N TYR A 215 8.12 2.06 -9.84
CA TYR A 215 6.93 2.70 -10.38
C TYR A 215 7.31 3.90 -11.25
N ARG A 216 6.56 4.09 -12.34
CA ARG A 216 6.42 5.39 -13.01
C ARG A 216 5.07 5.95 -12.60
N LEU A 217 5.07 7.19 -12.11
CA LEU A 217 3.87 7.91 -11.72
C LEU A 217 3.59 9.03 -12.71
N GLU A 218 2.33 9.14 -13.08
CA GLU A 218 1.78 10.16 -13.97
C GLU A 218 0.48 10.67 -13.33
N VAL A 219 0.02 11.85 -13.72
CA VAL A 219 -1.29 12.39 -13.36
C VAL A 219 -2.11 12.56 -14.62
N VAL A 220 -3.36 12.10 -14.57
CA VAL A 220 -4.35 12.35 -15.63
C VAL A 220 -5.23 13.53 -15.19
N PRO A 221 -5.25 14.65 -15.92
CA PRO A 221 -6.11 15.79 -15.58
C PRO A 221 -7.59 15.39 -15.53
N GLN A 222 -8.36 16.02 -14.64
CA GLN A 222 -9.80 15.73 -14.47
C GLN A 222 -10.63 16.04 -15.72
N GLU A 223 -10.24 17.08 -16.48
CA GLU A 223 -10.90 17.46 -17.74
C GLU A 223 -10.57 16.51 -18.91
N GLY A 224 -9.85 15.42 -18.62
CA GLY A 224 -9.24 14.56 -19.63
C GLY A 224 -7.93 15.14 -20.16
N GLY A 225 -7.18 14.32 -20.88
CA GLY A 225 -5.91 14.72 -21.48
C GLY A 225 -4.81 13.68 -21.35
N GLU A 226 -3.67 13.99 -21.96
CA GLU A 226 -2.49 13.14 -21.84
C GLU A 226 -1.92 13.19 -20.43
N PRO A 227 -1.50 12.05 -19.86
CA PRO A 227 -0.88 12.04 -18.55
C PRO A 227 0.40 12.86 -18.55
N ALA A 228 0.55 13.63 -17.49
CA ALA A 228 1.74 14.42 -17.24
C ALA A 228 2.50 13.82 -16.05
N ALA A 229 3.82 13.99 -16.02
CA ALA A 229 4.61 13.45 -14.94
C ALA A 229 4.59 14.34 -13.66
N THR A 230 3.92 15.50 -13.71
CA THR A 230 3.71 16.46 -12.61
C THR A 230 2.36 17.15 -12.82
N GLY A 231 1.79 17.71 -11.75
CA GLY A 231 0.51 18.42 -11.80
C GLY A 231 -0.51 17.79 -10.87
N GLN A 232 -1.79 18.10 -11.10
CA GLN A 232 -2.91 17.62 -10.30
C GLN A 232 -3.85 16.78 -11.16
N GLY A 233 -4.39 15.71 -10.60
CA GLY A 233 -5.30 14.82 -11.31
C GLY A 233 -5.38 13.43 -10.69
N SER A 234 -5.95 12.49 -11.43
CA SER A 234 -5.99 11.09 -11.02
C SER A 234 -4.62 10.43 -11.15
N LEU A 235 -4.23 9.65 -10.14
CA LEU A 235 -2.94 8.97 -10.11
C LEU A 235 -2.92 7.83 -11.15
N CYS A 236 -1.94 7.88 -12.05
CA CYS A 236 -1.70 6.87 -13.06
C CYS A 236 -0.38 6.16 -12.78
N ILE A 237 -0.43 4.83 -12.68
CA ILE A 237 0.64 3.98 -12.16
C ILE A 237 1.08 3.01 -13.24
N THR A 238 2.38 3.00 -13.54
CA THR A 238 3.00 1.90 -14.28
C THR A 238 3.93 1.14 -13.36
N ASN A 239 3.66 -0.14 -13.15
CA ASN A 239 4.55 -1.05 -12.43
C ASN A 239 5.69 -1.47 -13.35
N ARG A 240 6.93 -1.39 -12.87
CA ARG A 240 8.15 -1.65 -13.65
C ARG A 240 8.80 -3.01 -13.37
N PHE A 241 8.28 -3.76 -12.40
CA PHE A 241 8.91 -4.99 -11.96
C PHE A 241 8.06 -6.24 -12.19
N LEU A 242 6.73 -6.09 -12.31
CA LEU A 242 5.86 -7.23 -12.58
C LEU A 242 6.06 -7.78 -13.99
N GLN A 243 6.41 -9.06 -14.07
CA GLN A 243 6.61 -9.82 -15.28
C GLN A 243 5.41 -10.73 -15.58
N GLY A 244 4.82 -11.38 -14.57
CA GLY A 244 3.71 -12.31 -14.75
C GLY A 244 2.41 -11.60 -15.15
N THR A 245 2.18 -10.40 -14.64
CA THR A 245 1.02 -9.55 -14.97
C THR A 245 1.46 -8.12 -15.24
N ARG A 246 1.33 -7.68 -16.49
CA ARG A 246 1.74 -6.33 -16.90
C ARG A 246 0.77 -5.29 -16.36
N VAL A 247 1.28 -4.31 -15.64
CA VAL A 247 0.50 -3.15 -15.15
C VAL A 247 1.08 -1.89 -15.77
N GLU A 248 0.40 -1.37 -16.79
CA GLU A 248 0.78 -0.14 -17.46
C GLU A 248 -0.35 0.88 -17.39
N ARG A 249 0.01 2.11 -17.00
CA ARG A 249 -0.90 3.26 -16.91
C ARG A 249 -2.23 2.91 -16.20
N TYR A 250 -2.17 2.12 -15.14
CA TYR A 250 -3.32 1.84 -14.30
C TYR A 250 -3.81 3.14 -13.65
N LEU A 251 -5.08 3.47 -13.83
CA LEU A 251 -5.71 4.67 -13.29
C LEU A 251 -6.30 4.35 -11.92
N ALA A 252 -5.58 4.71 -10.86
CA ALA A 252 -6.04 4.52 -9.49
C ALA A 252 -7.14 5.52 -9.16
N HIS A 253 -8.07 5.12 -8.29
CA HIS A 253 -9.17 5.97 -7.82
C HIS A 253 -8.71 6.98 -6.74
N VAL A 254 -7.56 7.62 -6.96
CA VAL A 254 -6.93 8.57 -6.03
C VAL A 254 -6.57 9.85 -6.76
N HIS A 255 -7.04 10.98 -6.26
CA HIS A 255 -6.63 12.29 -6.74
C HIS A 255 -5.36 12.74 -6.02
N VAL A 256 -4.38 13.20 -6.78
CA VAL A 256 -3.06 13.57 -6.26
C VAL A 256 -2.54 14.86 -6.88
N ALA A 257 -1.62 15.50 -6.17
CA ALA A 257 -0.69 16.48 -6.73
C ALA A 257 0.73 15.87 -6.73
N ILE A 258 1.32 15.68 -7.92
CA ILE A 258 2.74 15.29 -8.07
C ILE A 258 3.58 16.55 -8.21
N GLU A 259 4.49 16.75 -7.26
CA GLU A 259 5.32 17.93 -7.18
C GLU A 259 6.47 17.89 -8.21
N PRO A 260 6.80 19.03 -8.85
CA PRO A 260 7.94 19.11 -9.75
C PRO A 260 9.28 19.16 -9.01
N ARG A 261 9.27 19.58 -7.75
CA ARG A 261 10.47 19.78 -6.93
C ARG A 261 10.75 18.55 -6.05
N PRO A 262 12.03 18.20 -5.82
CA PRO A 262 12.39 17.18 -4.85
C PRO A 262 11.88 17.52 -3.44
N CYS A 263 11.62 16.49 -2.63
CA CYS A 263 11.27 16.67 -1.23
C CYS A 263 12.50 17.04 -0.39
N SER A 264 12.32 17.87 0.63
CA SER A 264 13.34 18.21 1.64
C SER A 264 13.88 16.99 2.38
N CYS A 265 13.12 15.90 2.46
CA CYS A 265 13.58 14.65 3.08
C CYS A 265 14.71 13.93 2.31
N GLY A 266 15.06 14.40 1.11
CA GLY A 266 16.17 13.86 0.30
C GLY A 266 15.88 12.51 -0.37
N ARG A 267 14.65 11.97 -0.25
CA ARG A 267 14.28 10.71 -0.90
C ARG A 267 14.19 10.87 -2.42
N PRO A 268 14.63 9.87 -3.19
CA PRO A 268 14.57 9.92 -4.64
C PRO A 268 13.13 9.82 -5.15
N GLY A 269 12.93 10.29 -6.38
CA GLY A 269 11.61 10.32 -7.02
C GLY A 269 10.87 11.62 -6.74
N ARG A 270 9.68 11.75 -7.33
CA ARG A 270 8.82 12.93 -7.16
C ARG A 270 7.91 12.70 -5.96
N PRO A 271 7.91 13.59 -4.95
CA PRO A 271 6.93 13.52 -3.90
C PRO A 271 5.55 13.84 -4.45
N PHE A 272 4.53 13.29 -3.82
CA PHE A 272 3.15 13.63 -4.14
C PHE A 272 2.29 13.66 -2.88
N ARG A 273 1.07 14.21 -3.00
CA ARG A 273 0.09 14.30 -1.91
C ARG A 273 -1.27 13.90 -2.43
N CYS A 274 -2.08 13.25 -1.61
CA CYS A 274 -3.50 13.04 -1.91
C CYS A 274 -4.25 14.37 -1.82
N LEU A 275 -5.17 14.61 -2.75
CA LEU A 275 -6.09 15.74 -2.78
C LEU A 275 -7.46 15.24 -2.36
N ALA A 276 -8.12 15.96 -1.45
CA ALA A 276 -9.48 15.67 -0.99
C ALA A 276 -10.52 16.19 -1.99
#